data_AF-A0A420EPY2-F1
#
_entry.id   AF-A0A420EPY2-F1
#
_cell.length_a   1.000
_cell.length_b   1.000
_cell.length_c   1.000
_cell.angle_alpha   90.00
_cell.angle_beta   90.00
_cell.angle_gamma   90.00
#
_symmetry.space_group_name_H-M   'P 1'
#
loop_
_entity.id
_entity.type
_entity.pdbx_description
1 polymer ?
#
loop_
_entity_poly.entity_id
_entity_poly.type
_entity_poly.pdbx_seq_one_letter_code
_entity_poly.pdbx_strand_id
1 'polypeptide(L)'
;MNLFDRIFGKRETRSTSGTGYTSQIMAAREAYVAGRTGLGELTATVQTCVSLWESGLSIADVRGTDLLSRFDMCIAARSLALRGEAVFLIRDRLIPIIDWDLSTRDGIPRAYRVSVPEIGGGRSETALAAEVLHFRLAPDPGSPWTGQAPLRRSQLTAGLLHTLEAALAEVYENAPLGSQVVPFPESPDVDLETLGLGFRGRRGRVMLRESVNVTAAGGPVPSHDWRPQDVTPSLQGSMAVESLADARGAIFAAFGVLPAMFAANAQGPLVREAQRHLAQWVLQPMAQVMAEECTAKLATPVTIDVVRPAQAFDAGGRARAFGAMVTALTQAKEAGLDPQAVEDALSFIDWAD
;
A
#
# COMPACT_ATOMS: atom_id res chain seq x y z
N MET A 1 -55.00 38.91 -18.22
CA MET A 1 -53.93 37.88 -18.12
C MET A 1 -54.57 36.65 -17.51
N ASN A 2 -54.82 35.65 -18.33
CA ASN A 2 -56.03 34.82 -18.26
C ASN A 2 -55.86 33.56 -17.39
N LEU A 3 -56.96 33.17 -16.76
CA LEU A 3 -57.14 31.96 -15.93
C LEU A 3 -56.68 30.66 -16.63
N PHE A 4 -56.61 30.67 -17.96
CA PHE A 4 -56.16 29.55 -18.81
C PHE A 4 -54.65 29.25 -18.70
N ASP A 5 -53.79 30.23 -18.39
CA ASP A 5 -52.35 30.00 -18.20
C ASP A 5 -52.04 29.24 -16.90
N ARG A 6 -52.93 29.31 -15.90
CA ARG A 6 -52.77 28.57 -14.63
C ARG A 6 -53.10 27.07 -14.75
N ILE A 7 -53.92 26.69 -15.71
CA ILE A 7 -54.38 25.29 -15.86
C ILE A 7 -53.47 24.51 -16.81
N PHE A 8 -52.94 25.16 -17.86
CA PHE A 8 -52.10 24.49 -18.87
C PHE A 8 -50.62 24.90 -18.83
N GLY A 9 -50.23 25.85 -17.98
CA GLY A 9 -48.89 26.46 -17.96
C GLY A 9 -47.90 25.93 -16.91
N LYS A 10 -48.10 24.74 -16.33
CA LYS A 10 -47.01 24.07 -15.60
C LYS A 10 -46.03 23.48 -16.61
N ARG A 11 -45.07 24.29 -17.06
CA ARG A 11 -43.79 23.76 -17.54
C ARG A 11 -43.21 22.94 -16.40
N GLU A 12 -43.17 21.63 -16.59
CA GLU A 12 -42.44 20.72 -15.73
C GLU A 12 -41.00 21.23 -15.63
N THR A 13 -40.64 21.79 -14.48
CA THR A 13 -39.26 22.12 -14.17
C THR A 13 -38.56 20.77 -13.95
N ARG A 14 -38.20 20.07 -15.04
CA ARG A 14 -37.21 19.01 -14.97
C ARG A 14 -36.02 19.62 -14.27
N SER A 15 -35.68 19.06 -13.11
CA SER A 15 -34.43 19.31 -12.42
C SER A 15 -33.36 19.35 -13.49
N THR A 16 -32.75 20.53 -13.61
CA THR A 16 -31.61 20.78 -14.48
C THR A 16 -30.64 19.61 -14.31
N SER A 17 -30.22 19.03 -15.44
CA SER A 17 -29.28 17.93 -15.56
C SER A 17 -27.88 18.35 -15.06
N GLY A 18 -27.77 18.70 -13.78
CA GLY A 18 -26.59 18.47 -13.00
C GLY A 18 -26.58 16.97 -12.68
N THR A 19 -25.42 16.34 -12.85
CA THR A 19 -25.16 14.93 -12.49
C THR A 19 -26.04 14.48 -11.33
N GLY A 20 -27.07 13.67 -11.62
CA GLY A 20 -28.05 13.26 -10.62
C GLY A 20 -27.36 12.58 -9.44
N TYR A 21 -27.94 12.68 -8.24
CA TYR A 21 -27.44 12.02 -7.03
C TYR A 21 -27.11 10.53 -7.28
N THR A 22 -27.91 9.85 -8.10
CA THR A 22 -27.64 8.49 -8.58
C THR A 22 -26.34 8.38 -9.39
N SER A 23 -26.05 9.31 -10.31
CA SER A 23 -24.77 9.31 -11.04
C SER A 23 -23.57 9.62 -10.14
N GLN A 24 -23.75 10.43 -9.09
CA GLN A 24 -22.69 10.70 -8.10
C GLN A 24 -22.45 9.49 -7.20
N ILE A 25 -23.51 8.80 -6.78
CA ILE A 25 -23.40 7.53 -6.04
C ILE A 25 -22.83 6.43 -6.93
N MET A 26 -23.24 6.34 -8.19
CA MET A 26 -22.68 5.36 -9.13
C MET A 26 -21.23 5.66 -9.46
N ALA A 27 -20.84 6.94 -9.61
CA ALA A 27 -19.44 7.32 -9.77
C ALA A 27 -18.62 7.10 -8.48
N ALA A 28 -19.21 7.31 -7.30
CA ALA A 28 -18.56 7.01 -6.02
C ALA A 28 -18.44 5.49 -5.77
N ARG A 29 -19.45 4.72 -6.15
CA ARG A 29 -19.46 3.24 -6.12
C ARG A 29 -18.50 2.69 -7.15
N GLU A 30 -18.49 3.22 -8.37
CA GLU A 30 -17.49 2.91 -9.40
C GLU A 30 -16.10 3.30 -8.90
N ALA A 31 -15.90 4.46 -8.28
CA ALA A 31 -14.61 4.84 -7.73
C ALA A 31 -14.16 3.94 -6.56
N TYR A 32 -15.10 3.48 -5.73
CA TYR A 32 -14.87 2.55 -4.63
C TYR A 32 -14.58 1.12 -5.14
N VAL A 33 -15.30 0.65 -6.15
CA VAL A 33 -15.17 -0.70 -6.74
C VAL A 33 -14.02 -0.78 -7.74
N ALA A 34 -13.88 0.22 -8.61
CA ALA A 34 -12.85 0.32 -9.64
C ALA A 34 -11.57 1.01 -9.15
N GLY A 35 -11.51 1.42 -7.87
CA GLY A 35 -10.29 1.93 -7.24
C GLY A 35 -9.62 3.05 -8.03
N ARG A 36 -10.36 4.06 -8.51
CA ARG A 36 -9.76 5.16 -9.31
C ARG A 36 -8.74 6.00 -8.52
N THR A 37 -8.68 5.81 -7.19
CA THR A 37 -7.63 6.29 -6.27
C THR A 37 -6.69 5.19 -5.75
N GLY A 38 -6.83 3.95 -6.24
CA GLY A 38 -6.07 2.75 -5.90
C GLY A 38 -4.96 2.41 -6.89
N LEU A 39 -4.56 3.33 -7.78
CA LEU A 39 -3.42 3.13 -8.68
C LEU A 39 -2.11 2.88 -7.90
N GLY A 40 -1.99 3.47 -6.71
CA GLY A 40 -0.90 3.17 -5.78
C GLY A 40 -0.89 1.71 -5.30
N GLU A 41 -2.05 1.06 -5.20
CA GLU A 41 -2.16 -0.34 -4.78
C GLU A 41 -1.52 -1.30 -5.80
N LEU A 42 -1.48 -0.93 -7.07
CA LEU A 42 -0.86 -1.73 -8.14
C LEU A 42 0.67 -1.66 -8.12
N THR A 43 1.26 -0.75 -7.34
CA THR A 43 2.72 -0.61 -7.26
C THR A 43 3.33 -1.78 -6.51
N ALA A 44 4.51 -2.22 -6.96
CA ALA A 44 5.25 -3.30 -6.30
C ALA A 44 5.59 -2.93 -4.83
N THR A 45 5.81 -1.65 -4.55
CA THR A 45 6.05 -1.13 -3.19
C THR A 45 4.88 -1.43 -2.26
N VAL A 46 3.64 -1.14 -2.70
CA VAL A 46 2.45 -1.42 -1.89
C VAL A 46 2.19 -2.92 -1.78
N GLN A 47 2.26 -3.66 -2.88
CA GLN A 47 2.03 -5.11 -2.83
C GLN A 47 3.04 -5.82 -1.92
N THR A 48 4.29 -5.35 -1.87
CA THR A 48 5.29 -5.87 -0.93
C THR A 48 4.86 -5.66 0.52
N CYS A 49 4.34 -4.48 0.86
CA CYS A 49 3.82 -4.20 2.21
C CYS A 49 2.63 -5.09 2.55
N VAL A 50 1.68 -5.21 1.61
CA VAL A 50 0.48 -6.05 1.77
C VAL A 50 0.90 -7.50 2.00
N SER A 51 1.85 -8.03 1.22
CA SER A 51 2.34 -9.40 1.41
C SER A 51 3.06 -9.63 2.73
N LEU A 52 3.74 -8.62 3.29
CA LEU A 52 4.31 -8.71 4.64
C LEU A 52 3.21 -8.80 5.71
N TRP A 53 2.13 -8.04 5.57
CA TRP A 53 0.99 -8.12 6.49
C TRP A 53 0.27 -9.47 6.38
N GLU A 54 0.02 -9.95 5.16
CA GLU A 54 -0.56 -11.27 4.89
C GLU A 54 0.28 -12.39 5.51
N SER A 55 1.59 -12.34 5.29
CA SER A 55 2.52 -13.33 5.85
C SER A 55 2.49 -13.28 7.38
N GLY A 56 2.54 -12.08 7.96
CA GLY A 56 2.55 -11.90 9.41
C GLY A 56 1.28 -12.38 10.11
N LEU A 57 0.10 -12.11 9.55
CA LEU A 57 -1.17 -12.57 10.13
C LEU A 57 -1.48 -14.04 9.82
N SER A 58 -1.07 -14.56 8.66
CA SER A 58 -1.27 -15.99 8.33
C SER A 58 -0.42 -16.93 9.18
N ILE A 59 0.72 -16.46 9.70
CA ILE A 59 1.55 -17.23 10.65
C ILE A 59 1.12 -17.10 12.11
N ALA A 60 0.18 -16.19 12.42
CA ALA A 60 -0.24 -15.89 13.78
C ALA A 60 -0.71 -17.15 14.54
N ASP A 61 -0.40 -17.21 15.83
CA ASP A 61 -0.95 -18.20 16.75
C ASP A 61 -2.30 -17.68 17.26
N VAL A 62 -3.39 -18.33 16.85
CA VAL A 62 -4.75 -18.02 17.29
C VAL A 62 -5.18 -19.06 18.31
N ARG A 63 -5.63 -18.59 19.48
CA ARG A 63 -6.18 -19.46 20.54
C ARG A 63 -7.57 -18.99 20.91
N GLY A 64 -8.43 -19.94 21.28
CA GLY A 64 -9.81 -19.68 21.71
C GLY A 64 -10.86 -19.80 20.60
N THR A 65 -10.47 -20.01 19.34
CA THR A 65 -11.41 -20.30 18.26
C THR A 65 -10.74 -21.05 17.10
N ASP A 66 -11.49 -21.94 16.45
CA ASP A 66 -11.09 -22.63 15.22
C ASP A 66 -11.64 -21.94 13.96
N LEU A 67 -12.44 -20.89 14.10
CA LEU A 67 -13.06 -20.18 12.97
C LEU A 67 -12.07 -19.29 12.21
N LEU A 68 -11.02 -18.80 12.87
CA LEU A 68 -9.98 -17.98 12.27
C LEU A 68 -8.87 -18.88 11.71
N SER A 69 -9.05 -19.36 10.48
CA SER A 69 -8.00 -20.11 9.80
C SER A 69 -6.88 -19.20 9.31
N ARG A 70 -5.72 -19.78 8.98
CA ARG A 70 -4.61 -19.05 8.34
C ARG A 70 -5.03 -18.33 7.05
N PHE A 71 -5.99 -18.91 6.32
CA PHE A 71 -6.55 -18.33 5.12
C PHE A 71 -7.41 -17.10 5.44
N ASP A 72 -8.27 -17.18 6.46
CA ASP A 72 -9.10 -16.05 6.89
C ASP A 72 -8.24 -14.90 7.41
N MET A 73 -7.17 -15.22 8.16
CA MET A 73 -6.20 -14.24 8.63
C MET A 73 -5.45 -13.56 7.47
N CYS A 74 -5.12 -14.32 6.41
CA CYS A 74 -4.50 -13.77 5.20
C CYS A 74 -5.46 -12.81 4.47
N ILE A 75 -6.72 -13.20 4.28
CA ILE A 75 -7.74 -12.34 3.67
C ILE A 75 -7.96 -11.08 4.52
N ALA A 76 -8.07 -11.24 5.84
CA ALA A 76 -8.22 -10.14 6.77
C ALA A 76 -7.06 -9.15 6.62
N ALA A 77 -5.82 -9.65 6.60
CA ALA A 77 -4.62 -8.83 6.41
C ALA A 77 -4.66 -8.00 5.13
N ARG A 78 -5.00 -8.63 3.99
CA ARG A 78 -5.10 -7.93 2.71
C ARG A 78 -6.20 -6.88 2.73
N SER A 79 -7.38 -7.22 3.25
CA SER A 79 -8.50 -6.28 3.32
C SER A 79 -8.18 -5.10 4.25
N LEU A 80 -7.55 -5.35 5.39
CA LEU A 80 -7.09 -4.32 6.32
C LEU A 80 -6.02 -3.42 5.68
N ALA A 81 -5.09 -3.99 4.90
CA ALA A 81 -4.03 -3.22 4.23
C ALA A 81 -4.58 -2.33 3.10
N LEU A 82 -5.56 -2.80 2.33
CA LEU A 82 -6.08 -2.07 1.16
C LEU A 82 -7.28 -1.17 1.48
N ARG A 83 -8.12 -1.59 2.42
CA ARG A 83 -9.37 -0.88 2.76
C ARG A 83 -9.37 -0.27 4.15
N GLY A 84 -8.49 -0.74 5.04
CA GLY A 84 -8.50 -0.38 6.46
C GLY A 84 -9.52 -1.15 7.28
N GLU A 85 -10.26 -2.06 6.65
CA GLU A 85 -11.32 -2.84 7.29
C GLU A 85 -11.46 -4.21 6.66
N ALA A 86 -11.95 -5.17 7.43
CA ALA A 86 -12.26 -6.51 6.98
C ALA A 86 -13.56 -6.99 7.64
N VAL A 87 -14.49 -7.48 6.83
CA VAL A 87 -15.81 -7.90 7.29
C VAL A 87 -16.00 -9.38 6.96
N PHE A 88 -16.42 -10.14 7.98
CA PHE A 88 -16.73 -11.56 7.83
C PHE A 88 -18.13 -11.84 8.38
N LEU A 89 -18.92 -12.59 7.63
CA LEU A 89 -20.18 -13.14 8.11
C LEU A 89 -19.89 -14.45 8.85
N ILE A 90 -20.41 -14.57 10.08
CA ILE A 90 -20.25 -15.73 10.95
C ILE A 90 -21.37 -16.72 10.62
N ARG A 91 -20.98 -17.92 10.17
CA ARG A 91 -21.82 -19.10 9.99
C ARG A 91 -21.06 -20.30 10.56
N ASP A 92 -21.17 -21.47 9.94
CA ASP A 92 -20.31 -22.64 10.27
C ASP A 92 -18.82 -22.38 9.95
N ARG A 93 -18.55 -21.35 9.14
CA ARG A 93 -17.22 -20.81 8.81
C ARG A 93 -17.32 -19.29 8.69
N LEU A 94 -16.17 -18.63 8.65
CA LEU A 94 -16.12 -17.22 8.29
C LEU A 94 -16.26 -17.07 6.77
N ILE A 95 -17.16 -16.19 6.35
CA ILE A 95 -17.39 -15.87 4.94
C ILE A 95 -16.95 -14.43 4.71
N PRO A 96 -15.91 -14.17 3.91
CA PRO A 96 -15.44 -12.81 3.66
C PRO A 96 -16.48 -12.02 2.87
N ILE A 97 -16.73 -10.79 3.31
CA ILE A 97 -17.71 -9.88 2.71
C ILE A 97 -16.97 -8.71 2.06
N ILE A 98 -17.32 -8.42 0.81
CA ILE A 98 -16.69 -7.35 0.03
C ILE A 98 -17.44 -6.02 0.18
N ASP A 99 -18.76 -6.07 0.27
CA ASP A 99 -19.62 -4.89 0.30
C ASP A 99 -20.63 -5.02 1.43
N TRP A 100 -20.79 -3.95 2.18
CA TRP A 100 -21.63 -3.92 3.36
C TRP A 100 -22.22 -2.52 3.58
N ASP A 101 -23.44 -2.47 4.10
CA ASP A 101 -24.03 -1.25 4.64
C ASP A 101 -24.38 -1.48 6.11
N LEU A 102 -24.13 -0.47 6.96
CA LEU A 102 -24.34 -0.57 8.40
C LEU A 102 -25.48 0.34 8.86
N SER A 103 -26.34 -0.21 9.72
CA SER A 103 -27.27 0.56 10.53
C SER A 103 -26.75 0.66 11.96
N THR A 104 -26.62 1.89 12.47
CA THR A 104 -26.22 2.18 13.85
C THR A 104 -27.36 2.79 14.66
N ARG A 105 -27.31 2.66 15.98
CA ARG A 105 -28.10 3.43 16.95
C ARG A 105 -27.15 3.92 18.03
N ASP A 106 -27.15 5.23 18.29
CA ASP A 106 -26.23 5.87 19.26
C ASP A 106 -24.75 5.54 19.01
N GLY A 107 -24.38 5.38 17.73
CA GLY A 107 -23.02 4.99 17.31
C GLY A 107 -22.72 3.50 17.44
N ILE A 108 -23.63 2.67 17.95
CA ILE A 108 -23.46 1.23 18.12
C ILE A 108 -24.03 0.49 16.90
N PRO A 109 -23.25 -0.42 16.26
CA PRO A 109 -23.73 -1.28 15.18
C PRO A 109 -24.92 -2.14 15.58
N ARG A 110 -26.00 -2.12 14.79
CA ARG A 110 -27.21 -2.92 15.03
C ARG A 110 -27.37 -4.05 14.00
N ALA A 111 -27.26 -3.72 12.73
CA ALA A 111 -27.46 -4.65 11.64
C ALA A 111 -26.59 -4.27 10.44
N TYR A 112 -26.14 -5.27 9.71
CA TYR A 112 -25.40 -5.13 8.48
C TYR A 112 -26.23 -5.68 7.33
N ARG A 113 -26.29 -4.95 6.22
CA ARG A 113 -26.67 -5.52 4.93
C ARG A 113 -25.37 -5.94 4.26
N VAL A 114 -25.12 -7.24 4.17
CA VAL A 114 -23.88 -7.81 3.61
C VAL A 114 -24.14 -8.39 2.23
N SER A 115 -23.17 -8.24 1.33
CA SER A 115 -23.16 -8.91 0.03
C SER A 115 -22.11 -10.01 0.01
N VAL A 116 -22.58 -11.25 0.00
CA VAL A 116 -21.75 -12.45 -0.04
C VAL A 116 -21.28 -12.69 -1.48
N PRO A 117 -19.97 -12.68 -1.76
CA PRO A 117 -19.44 -12.93 -3.09
C PRO A 117 -19.51 -14.43 -3.44
N GLU A 118 -20.16 -14.75 -4.56
CA GLU A 118 -20.28 -16.11 -5.10
C GLU A 118 -19.94 -16.09 -6.59
N ILE A 119 -19.27 -17.14 -7.10
CA ILE A 119 -18.81 -17.21 -8.50
C ILE A 119 -19.98 -17.13 -9.50
N GLY A 120 -21.19 -17.55 -9.09
CA GLY A 120 -22.41 -17.59 -9.93
C GLY A 120 -23.37 -16.41 -9.76
N GLY A 121 -22.97 -15.36 -9.03
CA GLY A 121 -23.83 -14.22 -8.69
C GLY A 121 -24.04 -14.13 -7.19
N GLY A 122 -23.50 -13.06 -6.59
CA GLY A 122 -23.53 -12.85 -5.15
C GLY A 122 -24.94 -12.71 -4.59
N ARG A 123 -25.11 -13.06 -3.32
CA ARG A 123 -26.37 -12.88 -2.58
C ARG A 123 -26.22 -11.76 -1.57
N SER A 124 -27.30 -11.01 -1.35
CA SER A 124 -27.34 -10.01 -0.28
C SER A 124 -28.24 -10.48 0.85
N GLU A 125 -27.79 -10.31 2.08
CA GLU A 125 -28.48 -10.75 3.29
C GLU A 125 -28.38 -9.66 4.36
N THR A 126 -29.41 -9.55 5.21
CA THR A 126 -29.35 -8.70 6.40
C THR A 126 -28.97 -9.57 7.59
N ALA A 127 -27.82 -9.28 8.20
CA ALA A 127 -27.29 -9.97 9.36
C ALA A 127 -27.31 -9.04 10.58
N LEU A 128 -27.51 -9.60 11.77
CA LEU A 128 -27.38 -8.85 13.02
C LEU A 128 -25.91 -8.52 13.29
N ALA A 129 -25.64 -7.45 14.05
CA ALA A 129 -24.27 -7.06 14.37
C ALA A 129 -23.46 -8.15 15.11
N ALA A 130 -24.15 -9.04 15.85
CA ALA A 130 -23.53 -10.18 16.52
C ALA A 130 -23.07 -11.29 15.54
N GLU A 131 -23.64 -11.34 14.34
CA GLU A 131 -23.35 -12.37 13.32
C GLU A 131 -22.23 -11.94 12.35
N VAL A 132 -21.64 -10.77 12.55
CA VAL A 132 -20.65 -10.20 11.63
C VAL A 132 -19.42 -9.81 12.42
N LEU A 133 -18.23 -10.31 12.07
CA LEU A 133 -16.97 -9.76 12.57
C LEU A 133 -16.59 -8.57 11.70
N HIS A 134 -16.30 -7.41 12.32
CA HIS A 134 -15.88 -6.23 11.60
C HIS A 134 -14.60 -5.65 12.21
N PHE A 135 -13.48 -6.03 11.59
CA PHE A 135 -12.15 -5.53 11.96
C PHE A 135 -11.92 -4.17 11.30
N ARG A 136 -11.47 -3.19 12.06
CA ARG A 136 -11.31 -1.79 11.62
C ARG A 136 -9.97 -1.25 12.10
N LEU A 137 -9.27 -0.54 11.21
CA LEU A 137 -8.01 0.15 11.50
C LEU A 137 -8.17 1.65 11.32
N ALA A 138 -7.48 2.40 12.17
CA ALA A 138 -7.39 3.86 12.12
C ALA A 138 -8.75 4.54 11.80
N PRO A 139 -9.83 4.22 12.54
CA PRO A 139 -11.13 4.80 12.27
C PRO A 139 -11.10 6.32 12.46
N ASP A 140 -11.82 7.04 11.61
CA ASP A 140 -12.00 8.49 11.78
C ASP A 140 -12.98 8.77 12.94
N PRO A 141 -12.72 9.76 13.81
CA PRO A 141 -13.66 10.13 14.87
C PRO A 141 -15.06 10.52 14.35
N GLY A 142 -15.16 11.03 13.11
CA GLY A 142 -16.44 11.36 12.47
C GLY A 142 -17.21 10.15 11.95
N SER A 143 -16.53 9.04 11.66
CA SER A 143 -17.14 7.78 11.22
C SER A 143 -16.42 6.57 11.84
N PRO A 144 -16.60 6.33 13.15
CA PRO A 144 -15.82 5.32 13.89
C PRO A 144 -16.08 3.87 13.43
N TRP A 145 -17.12 3.64 12.65
CA TRP A 145 -17.49 2.35 12.08
C TRP A 145 -16.84 2.03 10.74
N THR A 146 -16.08 2.95 10.13
CA THR A 146 -15.33 2.71 8.89
C THR A 146 -13.84 2.75 9.17
N GLY A 147 -13.11 1.76 8.65
CA GLY A 147 -11.65 1.78 8.70
C GLY A 147 -11.04 2.75 7.69
N GLN A 148 -9.76 3.09 7.88
CA GLN A 148 -8.97 3.82 6.90
C GLN A 148 -7.70 3.07 6.53
N ALA A 149 -7.55 2.75 5.24
CA ALA A 149 -6.34 2.15 4.70
C ALA A 149 -5.12 3.07 4.88
N PRO A 150 -3.91 2.51 5.05
CA PRO A 150 -2.65 3.28 5.05
C PRO A 150 -2.53 4.27 3.89
N LEU A 151 -2.82 3.83 2.66
CA LEU A 151 -2.76 4.70 1.47
C LEU A 151 -3.78 5.83 1.48
N ARG A 152 -4.95 5.61 2.09
CA ARG A 152 -5.97 6.66 2.23
C ARG A 152 -5.48 7.78 3.15
N ARG A 153 -4.61 7.47 4.11
CA ARG A 153 -3.97 8.45 4.99
C ARG A 153 -2.72 9.10 4.36
N SER A 154 -2.16 8.51 3.31
CA SER A 154 -0.96 9.00 2.59
C SER A 154 -1.22 9.29 1.11
N GLN A 155 -2.42 9.74 0.75
CA GLN A 155 -2.86 9.92 -0.63
C GLN A 155 -1.95 10.80 -1.49
N LEU A 156 -1.38 11.87 -0.91
CA LEU A 156 -0.46 12.76 -1.64
C LEU A 156 0.79 12.01 -2.10
N THR A 157 1.38 11.21 -1.21
CA THR A 157 2.55 10.39 -1.51
C THR A 157 2.22 9.25 -2.47
N ALA A 158 1.05 8.62 -2.30
CA ALA A 158 0.58 7.57 -3.20
C ALA A 158 0.38 8.10 -4.63
N GLY A 159 -0.20 9.29 -4.77
CA GLY A 159 -0.33 10.00 -6.04
C GLY A 159 1.03 10.34 -6.65
N LEU A 160 1.96 10.88 -5.85
CA LEU A 160 3.32 11.18 -6.30
C LEU A 160 4.05 9.93 -6.82
N LEU A 161 3.99 8.82 -6.08
CA LEU A 161 4.61 7.55 -6.49
C LEU A 161 4.05 7.08 -7.83
N HIS A 162 2.72 7.10 -7.99
CA HIS A 162 2.08 6.75 -9.25
C HIS A 162 2.52 7.66 -10.40
N THR A 163 2.54 8.97 -10.20
CA THR A 163 2.97 9.94 -11.23
C THR A 163 4.43 9.72 -11.63
N LEU A 164 5.33 9.47 -10.68
CA LEU A 164 6.73 9.20 -10.96
C LEU A 164 6.92 7.90 -11.73
N GLU A 165 6.26 6.80 -11.32
CA GLU A 165 6.37 5.52 -12.02
C GLU A 165 5.77 5.58 -13.43
N ALA A 166 4.63 6.25 -13.61
CA ALA A 166 4.00 6.44 -14.92
C ALA A 166 4.87 7.31 -15.84
N ALA A 167 5.39 8.43 -15.35
CA ALA A 167 6.26 9.31 -16.12
C ALA A 167 7.57 8.62 -16.53
N LEU A 168 8.18 7.85 -15.62
CA LEU A 168 9.38 7.09 -15.95
C LEU A 168 9.07 5.99 -16.98
N ALA A 169 7.97 5.26 -16.84
CA ALA A 169 7.56 4.26 -17.83
C ALA A 169 7.36 4.89 -19.22
N GLU A 170 6.66 6.03 -19.29
CA GLU A 170 6.44 6.76 -20.54
C GLU A 170 7.75 7.25 -21.17
N VAL A 171 8.68 7.78 -20.37
CA VAL A 171 10.02 8.18 -20.85
C VAL A 171 10.79 6.97 -21.37
N TYR A 172 10.78 5.83 -20.68
CA TYR A 172 11.47 4.62 -21.13
C TYR A 172 10.89 4.00 -22.41
N GLU A 173 9.60 4.20 -22.65
CA GLU A 173 8.89 3.74 -23.84
C GLU A 173 9.11 4.69 -25.03
N ASN A 174 8.98 6.00 -24.82
CA ASN A 174 8.86 6.97 -25.91
C ASN A 174 10.12 7.81 -26.16
N ALA A 175 10.98 8.01 -25.16
CA ALA A 175 12.14 8.88 -25.32
C ALA A 175 13.21 8.23 -26.21
N PRO A 176 13.93 9.03 -27.03
CA PRO A 176 14.99 8.54 -27.90
C PRO A 176 16.30 8.29 -27.14
N LEU A 177 16.28 7.36 -26.19
CA LEU A 177 17.41 7.09 -25.28
C LEU A 177 18.67 6.66 -26.04
N GLY A 178 19.78 7.32 -25.74
CA GLY A 178 21.09 7.10 -26.35
C GLY A 178 21.15 7.43 -27.84
N SER A 179 20.14 8.11 -28.39
CA SER A 179 20.12 8.51 -29.79
C SER A 179 20.85 9.84 -29.96
N GLN A 180 21.48 10.02 -31.12
CA GLN A 180 22.33 11.18 -31.40
C GLN A 180 21.99 11.78 -32.76
N VAL A 181 22.15 13.09 -32.85
CA VAL A 181 22.05 13.83 -34.09
C VAL A 181 23.45 14.33 -34.47
N VAL A 182 23.97 13.87 -35.60
CA VAL A 182 25.27 14.24 -36.16
C VAL A 182 25.04 15.21 -37.32
N PRO A 183 25.57 16.44 -37.29
CA PRO A 183 25.39 17.35 -38.41
C PRO A 183 26.17 16.89 -39.66
N PHE A 184 25.59 16.98 -40.88
CA PHE A 184 26.24 16.68 -42.17
C PHE A 184 25.78 17.67 -43.26
N PRO A 185 26.68 18.17 -44.14
CA PRO A 185 26.33 19.16 -45.15
C PRO A 185 25.65 18.56 -46.42
N GLU A 186 24.55 19.22 -46.83
CA GLU A 186 23.77 19.17 -48.10
C GLU A 186 22.94 17.92 -48.49
N SER A 187 21.60 18.07 -48.42
CA SER A 187 20.60 17.54 -49.38
C SER A 187 19.26 18.30 -49.21
N PRO A 188 18.65 18.87 -50.27
CA PRO A 188 17.63 19.92 -50.16
C PRO A 188 16.18 19.47 -49.84
N ASP A 189 15.91 18.20 -49.52
CA ASP A 189 14.52 17.67 -49.49
C ASP A 189 14.13 16.89 -48.21
N VAL A 190 14.66 17.23 -47.02
CA VAL A 190 14.38 16.43 -45.81
C VAL A 190 13.30 17.03 -44.90
N ASP A 191 12.17 16.32 -44.78
CA ASP A 191 11.03 16.68 -43.90
C ASP A 191 11.34 16.41 -42.41
N LEU A 192 11.39 17.49 -41.62
CA LEU A 192 11.71 17.47 -40.19
C LEU A 192 10.68 16.73 -39.32
N GLU A 193 9.42 16.65 -39.73
CA GLU A 193 8.38 15.93 -38.96
C GLU A 193 8.55 14.41 -39.10
N THR A 194 8.78 13.93 -40.32
CA THR A 194 9.10 12.53 -40.59
C THR A 194 10.37 12.09 -39.85
N LEU A 195 11.37 12.99 -39.76
CA LEU A 195 12.60 12.76 -39.01
C LEU A 195 12.36 12.67 -37.49
N GLY A 196 11.56 13.56 -36.92
CA GLY A 196 11.21 13.54 -35.50
C GLY A 196 10.46 12.27 -35.09
N LEU A 197 9.56 11.78 -35.94
CA LEU A 197 8.89 10.48 -35.75
C LEU A 197 9.86 9.29 -35.75
N GLY A 198 10.96 9.39 -36.50
CA GLY A 198 12.00 8.37 -36.56
C GLY A 198 12.75 8.12 -35.24
N PHE A 199 12.63 9.03 -34.27
CA PHE A 199 13.28 8.93 -32.96
C PHE A 199 12.38 8.40 -31.84
N ARG A 200 11.06 8.58 -31.93
CA ARG A 200 10.14 8.16 -30.86
C ARG A 200 10.25 6.65 -30.61
N GLY A 201 10.57 6.27 -29.38
CA GLY A 201 10.75 4.88 -28.94
C GLY A 201 11.93 4.14 -29.59
N ARG A 202 12.84 4.84 -30.29
CA ARG A 202 14.05 4.25 -30.86
C ARG A 202 15.24 4.48 -29.93
N ARG A 203 16.09 3.47 -29.78
CA ARG A 203 17.27 3.50 -28.91
C ARG A 203 18.54 3.46 -29.74
N GLY A 204 19.52 4.29 -29.39
CA GLY A 204 20.84 4.27 -30.04
C GLY A 204 20.84 4.69 -31.52
N ARG A 205 19.80 5.39 -32.00
CA ARG A 205 19.76 5.83 -33.39
C ARG A 205 20.67 7.04 -33.59
N VAL A 206 21.54 6.95 -34.58
CA VAL A 206 22.31 8.09 -35.06
C VAL A 206 21.62 8.63 -36.31
N MET A 207 21.17 9.87 -36.25
CA MET A 207 20.67 10.58 -37.42
C MET A 207 21.74 11.54 -37.90
N LEU A 208 21.93 11.61 -39.21
CA LEU A 208 22.64 12.73 -39.80
C LEU A 208 21.64 13.86 -40.10
N ARG A 209 21.81 15.04 -39.48
CA ARG A 209 20.97 16.23 -39.66
C ARG A 209 21.75 17.28 -40.45
N GLU A 210 21.10 18.06 -41.29
CA GLU A 210 21.77 19.15 -42.00
C GLU A 210 22.34 20.21 -41.04
N SER A 211 23.57 20.68 -41.30
CA SER A 211 24.14 21.83 -40.58
C SER A 211 23.78 23.15 -41.28
N VAL A 212 23.38 24.17 -40.49
CA VAL A 212 22.90 25.46 -40.99
C VAL A 212 24.03 26.51 -41.14
N ASN A 213 25.29 26.10 -40.94
CA ASN A 213 26.42 27.02 -41.02
C ASN A 213 26.84 27.21 -42.48
N VAL A 214 26.28 28.26 -43.11
CA VAL A 214 26.63 28.68 -44.46
C VAL A 214 28.12 29.07 -44.50
N THR A 215 28.91 28.33 -45.29
CA THR A 215 30.26 28.72 -45.70
C THR A 215 30.18 29.97 -46.58
N ALA A 216 30.20 31.14 -45.96
CA ALA A 216 30.50 32.38 -46.66
C ALA A 216 31.98 32.34 -47.07
N ALA A 217 32.22 32.13 -48.37
CA ALA A 217 33.47 32.43 -49.09
C ALA A 217 34.81 31.93 -48.48
N GLY A 218 35.16 30.67 -48.76
CA GLY A 218 36.57 30.25 -48.86
C GLY A 218 37.41 30.11 -47.58
N GLY A 219 36.79 30.09 -46.40
CA GLY A 219 37.48 29.79 -45.13
C GLY A 219 37.67 28.28 -44.88
N PRO A 220 38.60 27.85 -43.99
CA PRO A 220 38.82 26.45 -43.66
C PRO A 220 37.52 25.79 -43.14
N VAL A 221 37.22 24.59 -43.66
CA VAL A 221 36.05 23.79 -43.26
C VAL A 221 36.03 23.61 -41.73
N PRO A 222 34.93 23.95 -41.02
CA PRO A 222 34.89 23.79 -39.58
C PRO A 222 34.91 22.30 -39.22
N SER A 223 36.03 21.81 -38.70
CA SER A 223 36.14 20.47 -38.09
C SER A 223 35.26 20.30 -36.84
N HIS A 224 34.64 21.38 -36.37
CA HIS A 224 33.76 21.43 -35.21
C HIS A 224 32.30 21.07 -35.48
N ASP A 225 31.88 20.93 -36.74
CA ASP A 225 30.48 20.68 -37.12
C ASP A 225 30.05 19.20 -36.93
N TRP A 226 31.01 18.29 -36.72
CA TRP A 226 30.78 16.84 -36.60
C TRP A 226 30.50 16.38 -35.17
N ARG A 227 30.18 17.30 -34.25
CA ARG A 227 29.95 16.94 -32.85
C ARG A 227 28.54 16.34 -32.71
N PRO A 228 28.41 15.06 -32.27
CA PRO A 228 27.11 14.47 -32.02
C PRO A 228 26.38 15.23 -30.90
N GLN A 229 25.12 15.58 -31.15
CA GLN A 229 24.22 16.11 -30.13
C GLN A 229 23.37 14.97 -29.58
N ASP A 230 23.43 14.78 -28.26
CA ASP A 230 22.61 13.78 -27.58
C ASP A 230 21.17 14.29 -27.47
N VAL A 231 20.19 13.49 -27.92
CA VAL A 231 18.76 13.80 -27.80
C VAL A 231 18.11 13.11 -26.61
N THR A 232 18.90 12.40 -25.79
CA THR A 232 18.43 11.78 -24.56
C THR A 232 18.00 12.85 -23.56
N PRO A 233 16.77 12.79 -23.02
CA PRO A 233 16.36 13.67 -21.94
C PRO A 233 17.27 13.50 -20.72
N SER A 234 17.78 14.61 -20.17
CA SER A 234 18.59 14.57 -18.95
C SER A 234 17.70 14.30 -17.74
N LEU A 235 17.75 13.07 -17.21
CA LEU A 235 17.05 12.66 -15.99
C LEU A 235 17.83 13.01 -14.70
N GLN A 236 19.10 13.42 -14.82
CA GLN A 236 19.94 13.76 -13.67
C GLN A 236 19.50 15.07 -13.01
N GLY A 237 19.08 16.06 -13.81
CA GLY A 237 18.64 17.35 -13.28
C GLY A 237 17.26 17.33 -12.60
N SER A 238 16.46 16.30 -12.86
CA SER A 238 15.10 16.18 -12.30
C SER A 238 15.04 15.45 -10.96
N MET A 239 16.17 14.88 -10.48
CA MET A 239 16.24 14.07 -9.26
C MET A 239 15.16 12.97 -9.20
N ALA A 240 14.80 12.42 -10.37
CA ALA A 240 13.68 11.49 -10.48
C ALA A 240 13.94 10.17 -9.75
N VAL A 241 15.20 9.74 -9.66
CA VAL A 241 15.61 8.51 -8.97
C VAL A 241 15.49 8.68 -7.46
N GLU A 242 15.97 9.80 -6.93
CA GLU A 242 15.90 10.16 -5.52
C GLU A 242 14.44 10.34 -5.09
N SER A 243 13.67 11.10 -5.86
CA SER A 243 12.24 11.33 -5.59
C SER A 243 11.45 10.03 -5.59
N LEU A 244 11.78 9.08 -6.48
CA LEU A 244 11.16 7.76 -6.53
C LEU A 244 11.54 6.93 -5.29
N ALA A 245 12.81 6.92 -4.90
CA ALA A 245 13.28 6.19 -3.73
C ALA A 245 12.63 6.72 -2.44
N ASP A 246 12.55 8.04 -2.29
CA ASP A 246 11.95 8.69 -1.13
C ASP A 246 10.43 8.47 -1.07
N ALA A 247 9.74 8.55 -2.22
CA ALA A 247 8.32 8.23 -2.30
C ALA A 247 8.04 6.78 -1.88
N ARG A 248 8.87 5.82 -2.34
CA ARG A 248 8.77 4.41 -1.92
C ARG A 248 9.03 4.24 -0.43
N GLY A 249 10.05 4.92 0.11
CA GLY A 249 10.36 4.95 1.54
C GLY A 249 9.21 5.45 2.40
N ALA A 250 8.59 6.57 2.00
CA ALA A 250 7.43 7.13 2.69
C ALA A 250 6.22 6.18 2.66
N ILE A 251 6.01 5.45 1.56
CA ILE A 251 4.95 4.44 1.47
C ILE A 251 5.25 3.26 2.40
N PHE A 252 6.47 2.72 2.40
CA PHE A 252 6.86 1.65 3.35
C PHE A 252 6.55 2.08 4.80
N ALA A 253 6.96 3.30 5.18
CA ALA A 253 6.71 3.83 6.52
C ALA A 253 5.21 3.98 6.84
N ALA A 254 4.36 4.31 5.87
CA ALA A 254 2.91 4.39 6.06
C ALA A 254 2.27 3.03 6.41
N PHE A 255 2.82 1.93 5.88
CA PHE A 255 2.47 0.56 6.27
C PHE A 255 3.22 0.05 7.51
N GLY A 256 4.06 0.90 8.12
CA GLY A 256 4.92 0.57 9.25
C GLY A 256 6.06 -0.40 8.93
N VAL A 257 6.38 -0.55 7.65
CA VAL A 257 7.55 -1.28 7.17
C VAL A 257 8.73 -0.32 7.09
N LEU A 258 9.85 -0.64 7.76
CA LEU A 258 11.00 0.25 7.75
C LEU A 258 11.70 0.21 6.38
N PRO A 259 11.92 1.35 5.70
CA PRO A 259 12.56 1.39 4.37
C PRO A 259 13.93 0.72 4.34
N ALA A 260 14.65 0.77 5.46
CA ALA A 260 15.97 0.15 5.63
C ALA A 260 15.98 -1.37 5.38
N MET A 261 14.83 -2.04 5.48
CA MET A 261 14.67 -3.47 5.19
C MET A 261 14.97 -3.82 3.72
N PHE A 262 14.73 -2.87 2.79
CA PHE A 262 14.91 -3.07 1.35
C PHE A 262 16.14 -2.36 0.79
N ALA A 263 16.99 -1.80 1.65
CA ALA A 263 18.23 -1.20 1.22
C ALA A 263 19.17 -2.27 0.64
N ALA A 264 19.89 -1.95 -0.44
CA ALA A 264 20.80 -2.90 -1.10
C ALA A 264 21.93 -3.40 -0.17
N ASN A 265 22.26 -2.63 0.86
CA ASN A 265 23.25 -2.94 1.88
C ASN A 265 22.64 -3.47 3.19
N ALA A 266 21.37 -3.89 3.19
CA ALA A 266 20.71 -4.39 4.39
C ALA A 266 21.43 -5.62 4.95
N GLN A 267 21.68 -5.61 6.26
CA GLN A 267 22.35 -6.69 6.97
C GLN A 267 21.34 -7.52 7.76
N GLY A 268 21.65 -8.80 7.98
CA GLY A 268 20.77 -9.72 8.72
C GLY A 268 20.25 -9.17 10.07
N PRO A 269 21.07 -8.56 10.95
CA PRO A 269 20.58 -7.96 12.19
C PRO A 269 19.55 -6.85 11.97
N LEU A 270 19.79 -5.95 11.02
CA LEU A 270 18.88 -4.85 10.68
C LEU A 270 17.53 -5.38 10.18
N VAL A 271 17.54 -6.39 9.30
CA VAL A 271 16.32 -7.01 8.77
C VAL A 271 15.49 -7.64 9.90
N ARG A 272 16.14 -8.30 10.85
CA ARG A 272 15.45 -8.89 12.02
C ARG A 272 14.81 -7.83 12.92
N GLU A 273 15.51 -6.74 13.21
CA GLU A 273 14.93 -5.64 14.00
C GLU A 273 13.79 -4.94 13.25
N ALA A 274 13.89 -4.79 11.93
CA ALA A 274 12.80 -4.25 11.12
C ALA A 274 11.57 -5.16 11.11
N GLN A 275 11.75 -6.48 11.02
CA GLN A 275 10.68 -7.46 11.14
C GLN A 275 10.05 -7.44 12.53
N ARG A 276 10.86 -7.32 13.60
CA ARG A 276 10.38 -7.18 14.97
C ARG A 276 9.57 -5.90 15.15
N HIS A 277 10.05 -4.78 14.63
CA HIS A 277 9.32 -3.51 14.65
C HIS A 277 7.95 -3.65 13.99
N LEU A 278 7.89 -4.24 12.78
CA LEU A 278 6.62 -4.48 12.08
C LEU A 278 5.69 -5.37 12.91
N ALA A 279 6.21 -6.48 13.46
CA ALA A 279 5.41 -7.39 14.27
C ALA A 279 4.85 -6.71 15.54
N GLN A 280 5.67 -5.96 16.27
CA GLN A 280 5.32 -5.38 17.57
C GLN A 280 4.49 -4.11 17.47
N TRP A 281 4.80 -3.21 16.53
CA TRP A 281 4.16 -1.90 16.46
C TRP A 281 2.98 -1.83 15.50
N VAL A 282 2.90 -2.76 14.55
CA VAL A 282 1.86 -2.75 13.52
C VAL A 282 0.98 -3.97 13.66
N LEU A 283 1.54 -5.18 13.53
CA LEU A 283 0.74 -6.40 13.43
C LEU A 283 0.11 -6.81 14.77
N GLN A 284 0.86 -6.73 15.88
CA GLN A 284 0.37 -7.15 17.20
C GLN A 284 -0.79 -6.25 17.69
N PRO A 285 -0.73 -4.91 17.62
CA PRO A 285 -1.86 -4.07 18.02
C PRO A 285 -3.11 -4.32 17.17
N MET A 286 -2.94 -4.54 15.86
CA MET A 286 -4.05 -4.93 14.99
C MET A 286 -4.66 -6.27 15.40
N ALA A 287 -3.80 -7.25 15.70
CA ALA A 287 -4.23 -8.57 16.17
C ALA A 287 -4.98 -8.49 17.50
N GLN A 288 -4.60 -7.59 18.41
CA GLN A 288 -5.32 -7.37 19.68
C GLN A 288 -6.72 -6.78 19.44
N VAL A 289 -6.87 -5.78 18.58
CA VAL A 289 -8.19 -5.22 18.23
C VAL A 289 -9.08 -6.27 17.55
N MET A 290 -8.49 -7.12 16.69
CA MET A 290 -9.21 -8.25 16.09
C MET A 290 -9.65 -9.27 17.16
N ALA A 291 -8.78 -9.57 18.11
CA ALA A 291 -9.04 -10.50 19.20
C ALA A 291 -10.15 -10.01 20.15
N GLU A 292 -10.20 -8.69 20.44
CA GLU A 292 -11.27 -8.06 21.22
C GLU A 292 -12.63 -8.23 20.54
N GLU A 293 -12.71 -7.92 19.23
CA GLU A 293 -13.94 -8.07 18.44
C GLU A 293 -14.39 -9.53 18.37
N CYS A 294 -13.45 -10.47 18.17
CA CYS A 294 -13.74 -11.90 18.20
C CYS A 294 -14.22 -12.36 19.57
N THR A 295 -13.58 -11.92 20.64
CA THR A 295 -13.97 -12.28 22.02
C THR A 295 -15.37 -11.80 22.33
N ALA A 296 -15.71 -10.57 21.92
CA ALA A 296 -17.03 -10.00 22.13
C ALA A 296 -18.15 -10.77 21.40
N LYS A 297 -17.87 -11.32 20.21
CA LYS A 297 -18.88 -11.94 19.33
C LYS A 297 -18.94 -13.46 19.38
N LEU A 298 -17.81 -14.12 19.63
CA LEU A 298 -17.70 -15.58 19.70
C LEU A 298 -17.91 -16.13 21.12
N ALA A 299 -18.13 -15.24 22.11
CA ALA A 299 -18.36 -15.58 23.52
C ALA A 299 -17.29 -16.49 24.15
N THR A 300 -16.09 -16.51 23.56
CA THR A 300 -14.91 -17.25 24.03
C THR A 300 -13.73 -16.29 24.05
N PRO A 301 -12.86 -16.30 25.08
CA PRO A 301 -11.64 -15.50 25.07
C PRO A 301 -10.75 -15.91 23.90
N VAL A 302 -10.58 -15.01 22.92
CA VAL A 302 -9.71 -15.21 21.77
C VAL A 302 -8.44 -14.41 21.98
N THR A 303 -7.29 -15.03 21.74
CA THR A 303 -5.99 -14.34 21.72
C THR A 303 -5.31 -14.59 20.39
N ILE A 304 -4.76 -13.53 19.79
CA ILE A 304 -4.01 -13.61 18.54
C ILE A 304 -2.61 -13.07 18.79
N ASP A 305 -1.60 -13.90 18.53
CA ASP A 305 -0.19 -13.52 18.68
C ASP A 305 0.57 -13.70 17.37
N VAL A 306 1.13 -12.60 16.88
CA VAL A 306 1.97 -12.57 15.68
C VAL A 306 3.46 -12.56 15.99
N VAL A 307 3.85 -12.24 17.24
CA VAL A 307 5.25 -12.01 17.62
C VAL A 307 6.00 -13.32 17.81
N ARG A 308 5.46 -14.29 18.57
CA ARG A 308 6.17 -15.56 18.81
C ARG A 308 6.43 -16.33 17.51
N PRO A 309 5.46 -16.50 16.59
CA PRO A 309 5.71 -17.20 15.32
C PRO A 309 6.68 -16.46 14.41
N ALA A 310 6.60 -15.13 14.35
CA ALA A 310 7.49 -14.31 13.53
C ALA A 310 8.95 -14.38 14.01
N GLN A 311 9.20 -14.59 15.31
CA GLN A 311 10.54 -14.66 15.88
C GLN A 311 11.15 -16.07 15.93
N ALA A 312 10.53 -17.07 15.30
CA ALA A 312 11.00 -18.47 15.37
C ALA A 312 12.46 -18.66 14.88
N PHE A 313 12.98 -17.76 14.03
CA PHE A 313 14.37 -17.79 13.57
C PHE A 313 15.41 -17.35 14.62
N ASP A 314 15.00 -16.73 15.74
CA ASP A 314 15.90 -16.22 16.78
C ASP A 314 16.15 -17.22 17.92
N ALA A 315 15.88 -18.52 17.68
CA ALA A 315 16.20 -19.59 18.62
C ALA A 315 17.67 -19.56 19.09
N GLY A 316 18.60 -19.18 18.21
CA GLY A 316 20.02 -19.04 18.54
C GLY A 316 20.37 -17.82 19.39
N GLY A 317 19.62 -16.71 19.28
CA GLY A 317 19.74 -15.57 20.19
C GLY A 317 19.20 -15.92 21.57
N ARG A 318 18.01 -16.52 21.60
CA ARG A 318 17.36 -17.01 22.84
C ARG A 318 18.21 -18.05 23.57
N ALA A 319 18.80 -19.01 22.86
CA ALA A 319 19.69 -20.01 23.46
C ALA A 319 20.96 -19.39 24.07
N ARG A 320 21.54 -18.36 23.42
CA ARG A 320 22.69 -17.63 23.97
C ARG A 320 22.31 -16.79 25.18
N ALA A 321 21.17 -16.10 25.14
CA ALA A 321 20.65 -15.35 26.28
C ALA A 321 20.39 -16.27 27.47
N PHE A 322 19.76 -17.42 27.24
CA PHE A 322 19.54 -18.44 28.26
C PHE A 322 20.87 -18.97 28.84
N GLY A 323 21.85 -19.27 27.99
CA GLY A 323 23.19 -19.66 28.43
C GLY A 323 23.86 -18.60 29.32
N ALA A 324 23.78 -17.33 28.92
CA ALA A 324 24.29 -16.20 29.71
C ALA A 324 23.56 -16.05 31.06
N MET A 325 22.23 -16.24 31.09
CA MET A 325 21.46 -16.25 32.34
C MET A 325 21.88 -17.38 33.27
N VAL A 326 22.07 -18.60 32.76
CA VAL A 326 22.54 -19.74 33.57
C VAL A 326 23.94 -19.49 34.12
N THR A 327 24.84 -18.91 33.32
CA THR A 327 26.17 -18.51 33.80
C THR A 327 26.07 -17.43 34.88
N ALA A 328 25.25 -16.40 34.68
CA ALA A 328 25.04 -15.33 35.66
C ALA A 328 24.46 -15.86 36.97
N LEU A 329 23.49 -16.80 36.92
CA LEU A 329 22.95 -17.46 38.10
C LEU A 329 23.98 -18.31 38.84
N THR A 330 24.86 -18.99 38.09
CA THR A 330 25.96 -19.77 38.67
C THR A 330 26.94 -18.84 39.41
N GLN A 331 27.33 -17.73 38.77
CA GLN A 331 28.19 -16.72 39.38
C GLN A 331 27.54 -16.05 40.60
N ALA A 332 26.25 -15.77 40.55
CA ALA A 332 25.50 -15.22 41.68
C ALA A 332 25.51 -16.17 42.89
N LYS A 333 25.34 -17.48 42.62
CA LYS A 333 25.43 -18.52 43.64
C LYS A 333 26.84 -18.65 44.22
N GLU A 334 27.88 -18.60 43.38
CA GLU A 334 29.28 -18.61 43.83
C GLU A 334 29.65 -17.38 44.67
N ALA A 335 29.09 -16.21 44.33
CA ALA A 335 29.26 -14.97 45.08
C ALA A 335 28.46 -14.93 46.40
N GLY A 336 27.62 -15.94 46.67
CA GLY A 336 26.81 -16.02 47.88
C GLY A 336 25.69 -14.97 47.96
N LEU A 337 25.20 -14.49 46.82
CA LEU A 337 24.06 -13.57 46.78
C LEU A 337 22.80 -14.26 47.31
N ASP A 338 22.01 -13.51 48.07
CA ASP A 338 20.75 -13.98 48.65
C ASP A 338 19.77 -14.39 47.52
N PRO A 339 19.18 -15.61 47.57
CA PRO A 339 18.22 -16.06 46.56
C PRO A 339 17.06 -15.08 46.33
N GLN A 340 16.61 -14.40 47.38
CA GLN A 340 15.56 -13.40 47.27
C GLN A 340 16.01 -12.18 46.44
N ALA A 341 17.24 -11.71 46.61
CA ALA A 341 17.78 -10.60 45.82
C ALA A 341 17.96 -10.96 44.33
N VAL A 342 18.23 -12.23 44.03
CA VAL A 342 18.29 -12.74 42.66
C VAL A 342 16.90 -12.85 42.05
N GLU A 343 15.91 -13.32 42.80
CA GLU A 343 14.51 -13.37 42.39
C GLU A 343 13.92 -11.96 42.18
N ASP A 344 14.23 -11.02 43.07
CA ASP A 344 13.85 -9.62 42.95
C ASP A 344 14.52 -8.97 41.71
N ALA A 345 15.80 -9.27 41.44
CA ALA A 345 16.49 -8.79 40.24
C ALA A 345 15.94 -9.41 38.94
N LEU A 346 15.53 -10.67 38.99
CA LEU A 346 14.86 -11.34 37.87
C LEU A 346 13.44 -10.84 37.66
N SER A 347 12.71 -10.47 38.72
CA SER A 347 11.36 -9.89 38.61
C SER A 347 11.37 -8.41 38.18
N PHE A 348 12.46 -7.69 38.46
CA PHE A 348 12.66 -6.32 37.99
C PHE A 348 12.78 -6.22 36.47
N ILE A 349 13.33 -7.25 35.83
CA ILE A 349 13.31 -7.38 34.38
C ILE A 349 12.06 -8.20 34.05
N ASP A 350 11.03 -7.57 33.51
CA ASP A 350 9.78 -8.25 33.19
C ASP A 350 10.03 -9.27 32.06
N TRP A 351 10.33 -10.51 32.44
CA TRP A 351 10.48 -11.66 31.54
C TRP A 351 9.15 -12.38 31.32
N ALA A 352 8.05 -11.90 31.92
CA ALA A 352 6.73 -12.48 31.74
C ALA A 352 6.17 -12.03 30.38
N ASP A 353 6.30 -12.92 29.38
CA ASP A 353 5.51 -12.90 28.14
C ASP A 353 4.00 -13.02 28.42
#